data_AF-A0A2V4J0D7-F1
#
_entry.id   AF-A0A2V4J0D7-F1
#
_cell.length_a   1.000
_cell.length_b   1.000
_cell.length_c   1.000
_cell.angle_alpha   90.00
_cell.angle_beta   90.00
_cell.angle_gamma   90.00
#
_symmetry.space_group_name_H-M   'P 1'
#
loop_
_entity.id
_entity.type
_entity.pdbx_description
1 polymer ?
#
loop_
_entity_poly.entity_id
_entity_poly.type
_entity_poly.pdbx_seq_one_letter_code
_entity_poly.pdbx_strand_id
1 'polypeptide(L)'
;MAMTRLLQSLALPLVAYLFVCLMLASVGQDPFSLELPTLTDPESNSTVELLLSTLPGQLLFLLLGVFVVSRRLLVGMFVLAGIITAWLQCALFAEHFGTTWSNLEILMLLGVNTPWLLLALVPGVMLLLVAERLRQQSA
;
A
#
# COMPACT_ATOMS: atom_id res chain seq x y z
N MET A 1 14.45 -4.69 -17.57
CA MET A 1 13.56 -3.52 -17.30
C MET A 1 12.28 -3.96 -16.59
N ALA A 2 11.52 -4.93 -17.15
CA ALA A 2 10.29 -5.44 -16.53
C ALA A 2 10.50 -6.11 -15.16
N MET A 3 11.55 -6.93 -15.00
CA MET A 3 11.81 -7.65 -13.73
C MET A 3 12.09 -6.73 -12.54
N THR A 4 12.83 -5.64 -12.74
CA THR A 4 13.06 -4.63 -11.69
C THR A 4 11.78 -3.91 -11.31
N ARG A 5 10.91 -3.62 -12.29
CA ARG A 5 9.62 -2.96 -12.05
C ARG A 5 8.64 -3.86 -11.30
N LEU A 6 8.67 -5.17 -11.57
CA LEU A 6 7.93 -6.18 -10.78
C LEU A 6 8.43 -6.26 -9.34
N LEU A 7 9.75 -6.23 -9.13
CA LEU A 7 10.31 -6.22 -7.78
C LEU A 7 9.93 -4.95 -7.02
N GLN A 8 9.90 -3.81 -7.71
CA GLN A 8 9.45 -2.53 -7.15
C GLN A 8 7.95 -2.52 -6.84
N SER A 9 7.09 -3.14 -7.67
CA SER A 9 5.66 -3.24 -7.37
C SER A 9 5.36 -4.15 -6.18
N LEU A 10 6.23 -5.13 -5.89
CA LEU A 10 6.14 -5.96 -4.69
C LEU A 10 6.29 -5.17 -3.37
N ALA A 11 6.83 -3.96 -3.43
CA ALA A 11 6.88 -3.07 -2.26
C ALA A 11 5.50 -2.49 -1.90
N LEU A 12 4.52 -2.47 -2.81
CA LEU A 12 3.17 -1.95 -2.54
C LEU A 12 2.39 -2.81 -1.52
N PRO A 13 2.38 -4.15 -1.60
CA PRO A 13 1.84 -5.01 -0.54
C PRO A 13 2.39 -4.70 0.84
N LEU A 14 3.71 -4.46 0.93
CA LEU A 14 4.35 -4.12 2.20
C LEU A 14 3.85 -2.78 2.75
N VAL A 15 3.72 -1.77 1.88
CA VAL A 15 3.16 -0.46 2.25
C VAL A 15 1.71 -0.61 2.71
N ALA A 16 0.91 -1.38 1.99
CA ALA A 16 -0.50 -1.63 2.31
C ALA A 16 -0.65 -2.33 3.67
N TYR A 17 0.13 -3.39 3.89
CA TYR A 17 0.16 -4.14 5.15
C TYR A 17 0.54 -3.24 6.33
N LEU A 18 1.65 -2.49 6.23
CA LEU A 18 2.08 -1.59 7.29
C LEU A 18 1.06 -0.48 7.56
N PHE A 19 0.46 0.07 6.49
CA PHE A 19 -0.57 1.08 6.61
C PHE A 19 -1.79 0.57 7.38
N VAL A 20 -2.26 -0.64 7.08
CA VAL A 20 -3.41 -1.27 7.78
C VAL A 20 -3.07 -1.48 9.25
N CYS A 21 -1.91 -2.07 9.58
CA CYS A 21 -1.50 -2.27 10.99
C CYS A 21 -1.39 -0.95 11.77
N LEU A 22 -0.80 0.09 11.16
CA LEU A 22 -0.67 1.41 11.80
C LEU A 22 -2.03 2.10 11.97
N MET A 23 -2.89 2.01 10.95
CA MET A 23 -4.24 2.57 11.01
C MET A 23 -5.04 1.88 12.12
N LEU A 24 -5.00 0.54 12.21
CA LEU A 24 -5.68 -0.18 13.28
C LEU A 24 -5.18 0.21 14.66
N ALA A 25 -3.87 0.32 14.86
CA ALA A 25 -3.31 0.77 16.14
C ALA A 25 -3.70 2.23 16.49
N SER A 26 -4.07 3.03 15.50
CA SER A 26 -4.51 4.42 15.71
C SER A 26 -6.02 4.55 15.96
N VAL A 27 -6.82 3.64 15.41
CA VAL A 27 -8.29 3.65 15.48
C VAL A 27 -8.80 2.75 16.60
N GLY A 28 -8.29 1.52 16.67
CA GLY A 28 -8.52 0.62 17.79
C GLY A 28 -7.61 1.05 18.94
N GLN A 29 -8.14 1.17 20.16
CA GLN A 29 -7.35 1.43 21.35
C GLN A 29 -6.43 0.26 21.75
N ASP A 30 -6.14 -0.63 20.82
CA ASP A 30 -5.33 -1.83 20.99
C ASP A 30 -3.85 -1.52 20.76
N PRO A 31 -2.96 -2.21 21.48
CA PRO A 31 -1.53 -2.09 21.26
C PRO A 31 -1.19 -2.47 19.81
N PHE A 32 -0.20 -1.79 19.24
CA PHE A 32 0.30 -2.08 17.89
C PHE A 32 0.60 -3.58 17.73
N SER A 33 -0.09 -4.21 16.79
CA SER A 33 0.11 -5.61 16.41
C SER A 33 0.39 -5.71 14.92
N LEU A 34 1.23 -6.68 14.57
CA LEU A 34 1.48 -7.09 13.18
C LEU A 34 0.48 -8.15 12.71
N GLU A 35 -0.45 -8.56 13.58
CA GLU A 35 -1.53 -9.45 13.17
C GLU A 35 -2.55 -8.66 12.34
N LEU A 36 -2.92 -9.21 11.18
CA LEU A 36 -4.00 -8.63 10.37
C LEU A 36 -5.33 -8.87 11.08
N PRO A 37 -6.24 -7.89 11.11
CA PRO A 37 -7.60 -8.13 11.57
C PRO A 37 -8.27 -9.15 10.66
N THR A 38 -9.02 -10.07 11.25
CA THR A 38 -9.86 -11.00 10.51
C THR A 38 -10.93 -10.22 9.74
N LEU A 39 -10.91 -10.38 8.43
CA LEU A 39 -11.95 -9.89 7.53
C LEU A 39 -13.27 -10.67 7.78
N THR A 40 -14.37 -10.16 7.20
CA THR A 40 -15.77 -10.56 7.46
C THR A 40 -15.99 -12.07 7.48
N ASP A 41 -15.22 -12.84 6.71
CA ASP A 41 -15.21 -14.30 6.75
C ASP A 41 -14.07 -14.85 7.64
N PRO A 42 -14.39 -15.55 8.76
CA PRO A 42 -13.37 -16.15 9.64
C PRO A 42 -12.57 -17.28 8.98
N GLU A 43 -13.07 -17.84 7.88
CA GLU A 43 -12.40 -18.85 7.06
C GLU A 43 -11.52 -18.23 5.97
N SER A 44 -11.59 -16.90 5.78
CA SER A 44 -10.82 -16.19 4.76
C SER A 44 -9.43 -15.79 5.26
N ASN A 45 -8.43 -15.98 4.40
CA ASN A 45 -7.06 -15.53 4.68
C ASN A 45 -6.95 -14.02 4.41
N SER A 46 -6.95 -13.21 5.46
CA SER A 46 -6.87 -11.74 5.36
C SER A 46 -5.62 -11.24 4.62
N THR A 47 -4.52 -11.99 4.69
CA THR A 47 -3.30 -11.74 3.90
C THR A 47 -3.55 -11.85 2.39
N VAL A 48 -4.37 -12.81 1.96
CA VAL A 48 -4.70 -13.03 0.53
C VAL A 48 -5.59 -11.91 0.02
N GLU A 49 -6.58 -11.48 0.80
CA GLU A 49 -7.44 -10.34 0.42
C GLU A 49 -6.66 -9.03 0.32
N LEU A 50 -5.72 -8.79 1.24
CA LEU A 50 -4.81 -7.65 1.18
C LEU A 50 -3.93 -7.71 -0.08
N LEU A 51 -3.38 -8.88 -0.40
CA LEU A 51 -2.59 -9.07 -1.62
C LEU A 51 -3.43 -8.81 -2.86
N LEU A 52 -4.65 -9.35 -2.92
CA LEU A 52 -5.57 -9.18 -4.06
C LEU A 52 -5.91 -7.71 -4.29
N SER A 53 -6.16 -6.96 -3.24
CA SER A 53 -6.47 -5.53 -3.30
C SER A 53 -5.26 -4.64 -3.57
N THR A 54 -4.04 -5.15 -3.43
CA THR A 54 -2.84 -4.45 -3.91
C THR A 54 -2.61 -4.61 -5.41
N LEU A 55 -3.18 -5.64 -6.06
CA LEU A 55 -2.99 -5.91 -7.49
C LEU A 55 -3.34 -4.71 -8.39
N PRO A 56 -4.45 -3.97 -8.20
CA PRO A 56 -4.76 -2.81 -9.02
C PRO A 56 -3.67 -1.73 -8.94
N GLY A 57 -3.16 -1.47 -7.73
CA GLY A 57 -2.05 -0.51 -7.51
C GLY A 57 -0.74 -1.00 -8.14
N GLN A 58 -0.45 -2.30 -8.03
CA GLN A 58 0.73 -2.90 -8.67
C GLN A 58 0.67 -2.80 -10.20
N LEU A 59 -0.47 -3.15 -10.79
CA LEU A 59 -0.68 -3.05 -12.24
C LEU A 59 -0.58 -1.60 -12.71
N LEU A 60 -1.17 -0.66 -11.97
CA LEU A 60 -1.05 0.76 -12.26
C LEU A 60 0.42 1.23 -12.24
N PHE A 61 1.18 0.84 -11.21
CA PHE A 61 2.59 1.17 -11.12
C PHE A 61 3.43 0.52 -12.23
N LEU A 62 3.13 -0.72 -12.61
CA LEU A 62 3.81 -1.41 -13.72
C LEU A 62 3.54 -0.71 -15.05
N LEU A 63 2.27 -0.45 -15.36
CA LEU A 63 1.85 0.21 -16.60
C LEU A 63 2.48 1.59 -16.75
N LEU A 64 2.47 2.38 -15.68
CA LEU A 64 2.99 3.74 -15.71
C LEU A 64 4.53 3.76 -15.59
N GLY A 65 5.10 2.86 -14.81
CA GLY A 65 6.54 2.76 -14.55
C GLY A 65 7.36 2.26 -15.74
N VAL A 66 6.74 1.64 -16.74
CA VAL A 66 7.40 1.25 -18.01
C VAL A 66 7.82 2.49 -18.81
N PHE A 67 7.04 3.57 -18.78
CA PHE A 67 7.31 4.79 -19.56
C PHE A 67 8.20 5.80 -18.81
N VAL A 68 8.47 5.56 -17.53
CA VAL A 68 9.16 6.53 -16.67
C VAL A 68 10.66 6.24 -16.57
N VAL A 69 11.45 7.19 -17.06
CA VAL A 69 12.91 7.20 -16.98
C VAL A 69 13.43 8.00 -15.78
N SER A 70 12.70 9.04 -15.36
CA SER A 70 13.13 9.90 -14.25
C SER A 70 12.82 9.28 -12.90
N ARG A 71 13.83 9.22 -12.03
CA ARG A 71 13.71 8.74 -10.65
C ARG A 71 12.66 9.51 -9.83
N ARG A 72 12.54 10.83 -10.02
CA ARG A 72 11.56 11.66 -9.29
C ARG A 72 10.13 11.33 -9.69
N LEU A 73 9.89 11.20 -11.00
CA LEU A 73 8.59 10.77 -11.52
C LEU A 73 8.24 9.37 -11.02
N LEU A 74 9.22 8.46 -10.99
CA LEU A 74 9.01 7.09 -10.53
C LEU A 74 8.58 7.04 -9.06
N VAL A 75 9.25 7.80 -8.19
CA VAL A 75 8.84 7.93 -6.78
C VAL A 75 7.43 8.53 -6.68
N GLY A 76 7.11 9.57 -7.47
CA GLY A 76 5.77 10.14 -7.51
C GLY A 76 4.69 9.12 -7.92
N MET A 77 4.96 8.31 -8.95
CA MET A 77 4.07 7.23 -9.39
C MET A 77 3.90 6.15 -8.33
N PHE A 78 4.98 5.80 -7.63
CA PHE A 78 4.93 4.85 -6.53
C PHE A 78 4.08 5.36 -5.37
N VAL A 79 4.26 6.62 -4.97
CA VAL A 79 3.46 7.26 -3.92
C VAL A 79 1.99 7.30 -4.32
N LEU A 80 1.69 7.68 -5.56
CA LEU A 80 0.32 7.71 -6.08
C LEU A 80 -0.33 6.31 -6.11
N ALA A 81 0.42 5.29 -6.54
CA ALA A 81 -0.02 3.91 -6.46
C ALA A 81 -0.25 3.47 -5.01
N GLY A 82 0.64 3.84 -4.09
CA GLY A 82 0.49 3.57 -2.65
C GLY A 82 -0.74 4.22 -2.04
N ILE A 83 -1.06 5.46 -2.41
CA ILE A 83 -2.28 6.17 -1.98
C ILE A 83 -3.53 5.43 -2.47
N ILE A 84 -3.56 5.02 -3.74
CA ILE A 84 -4.70 4.27 -4.31
C ILE A 84 -4.84 2.92 -3.62
N THR A 85 -3.73 2.21 -3.40
CA THR A 85 -3.74 0.93 -2.68
C THR A 85 -4.24 1.12 -1.25
N ALA A 86 -3.78 2.14 -0.53
CA ALA A 86 -4.25 2.46 0.81
C ALA A 86 -5.76 2.77 0.83
N TRP A 87 -6.25 3.52 -0.16
CA TRP A 87 -7.68 3.77 -0.31
C TRP A 87 -8.50 2.49 -0.51
N LEU A 88 -8.03 1.57 -1.36
CA LEU A 88 -8.64 0.26 -1.57
C LEU A 88 -8.60 -0.61 -0.30
N GLN A 89 -7.51 -0.56 0.48
CA GLN A 89 -7.44 -1.24 1.77
C GLN A 89 -8.50 -0.70 2.73
N CYS A 90 -8.61 0.63 2.86
CA CYS A 90 -9.65 1.22 3.72
C CYS A 90 -11.06 0.77 3.30
N ALA A 91 -11.32 0.65 2.00
CA ALA A 91 -12.61 0.17 1.49
C ALA A 91 -12.88 -1.30 1.85
N LEU A 92 -11.85 -2.17 1.79
CA LEU A 92 -12.00 -3.57 2.21
C LEU A 92 -12.19 -3.71 3.72
N PHE A 93 -11.41 -2.97 4.52
CA PHE A 93 -11.49 -3.05 5.98
C PHE A 93 -12.65 -2.20 6.56
N ALA A 94 -13.37 -1.43 5.74
CA ALA A 94 -14.52 -0.62 6.17
C ALA A 94 -15.58 -1.48 6.89
N GLU A 95 -15.84 -2.69 6.38
CA GLU A 95 -16.78 -3.63 7.02
C GLU A 95 -16.32 -4.07 8.41
N HIS A 96 -15.01 -4.27 8.61
CA HIS A 96 -14.44 -4.60 9.91
C HIS A 96 -14.63 -3.48 10.94
N PHE A 97 -14.69 -2.23 10.49
CA PHE A 97 -15.00 -1.07 11.34
C PHE A 97 -16.51 -0.87 11.59
N GLY A 98 -17.36 -1.83 11.19
CA GLY A 98 -18.77 -1.90 11.56
C GLY A 98 -19.69 -0.91 10.84
N THR A 99 -19.24 -0.28 9.76
CA THR A 99 -20.00 0.75 9.03
C THR A 99 -19.75 0.63 7.52
N THR A 100 -20.77 0.86 6.70
CA THR A 100 -20.57 1.07 5.26
C THR A 100 -20.08 2.51 5.07
N TRP A 101 -18.77 2.73 5.25
CA TRP A 101 -18.17 4.05 5.06
C TRP A 101 -18.45 4.54 3.64
N SER A 102 -19.01 5.74 3.53
CA SER A 102 -19.10 6.42 2.24
C SER A 102 -17.69 6.73 1.71
N ASN A 103 -17.53 6.80 0.39
CA ASN A 103 -16.25 7.15 -0.23
C ASN A 103 -15.60 8.42 0.35
N LEU A 104 -16.44 9.36 0.81
CA LEU A 104 -16.02 10.62 1.40
C LEU A 104 -15.43 10.43 2.80
N GLU A 105 -16.02 9.56 3.62
CA GLU A 105 -15.49 9.22 4.94
C GLU A 105 -14.19 8.41 4.83
N ILE A 106 -14.07 7.53 3.84
CA ILE A 106 -12.83 6.81 3.55
C ILE A 106 -11.71 7.81 3.18
N LEU A 107 -12.02 8.82 2.37
CA LEU A 107 -11.06 9.87 2.02
C LEU A 107 -10.68 10.74 3.23
N MET A 108 -11.62 11.04 4.12
CA MET A 108 -11.31 11.72 5.38
C MET A 108 -10.42 10.87 6.28
N LEU A 109 -10.70 9.57 6.41
CA LEU A 109 -9.85 8.61 7.12
C LEU A 109 -8.44 8.61 6.56
N LEU A 110 -8.29 8.56 5.24
CA LEU A 110 -6.99 8.59 4.57
C LEU A 110 -6.27 9.91 4.85
N GLY A 111 -7.00 11.03 4.84
CA GLY A 111 -6.48 12.36 5.17
C GLY A 111 -5.99 12.44 6.62
N VAL A 112 -6.78 11.97 7.58
CA VAL A 112 -6.41 11.94 9.01
C VAL A 112 -5.22 11.00 9.25
N ASN A 113 -5.17 9.87 8.56
CA ASN A 113 -4.12 8.86 8.67
C ASN A 113 -2.95 9.10 7.70
N THR A 114 -2.85 10.28 7.09
CA THR A 114 -1.73 10.64 6.20
C THR A 114 -0.35 10.42 6.87
N PRO A 115 -0.12 10.77 8.16
CA PRO A 115 1.16 10.51 8.80
C PRO A 115 1.53 9.02 8.83
N TRP A 116 0.56 8.14 9.05
CA TRP A 116 0.76 6.68 9.06
C TRP A 116 1.01 6.14 7.66
N LEU A 117 0.32 6.69 6.66
CA LEU A 117 0.58 6.37 5.26
C LEU A 117 2.01 6.78 4.86
N LEU A 118 2.46 7.98 5.27
CA LEU A 118 3.83 8.43 5.03
C LEU A 118 4.84 7.50 5.71
N LEU A 119 4.57 7.08 6.95
CA LEU A 119 5.42 6.14 7.68
C LEU A 119 5.49 4.78 6.97
N ALA A 120 4.35 4.25 6.53
CA ALA A 120 4.27 3.00 5.76
C ALA A 120 4.95 3.11 4.39
N LEU A 121 4.94 4.29 3.77
CA LEU A 121 5.62 4.56 2.50
C LEU A 121 7.15 4.57 2.62
N VAL A 122 7.72 4.93 3.79
CA VAL A 122 9.18 4.99 3.98
C VAL A 122 9.89 3.69 3.56
N PRO A 123 9.55 2.50 4.09
CA PRO A 123 10.21 1.25 3.70
C PRO A 123 9.95 0.90 2.23
N GLY A 124 8.75 1.19 1.71
CA GLY A 124 8.43 0.95 0.30
C GLY A 124 9.27 1.79 -0.67
N VAL A 125 9.38 3.09 -0.39
CA VAL A 125 10.22 4.02 -1.17
C VAL A 125 11.70 3.67 -1.01
N MET A 126 12.15 3.28 0.19
CA MET A 126 13.53 2.85 0.39
C MET A 126 13.87 1.63 -0.48
N LEU A 127 13.01 0.60 -0.50
CA LEU A 127 13.17 -0.58 -1.36
C LEU A 127 13.18 -0.21 -2.85
N LEU A 128 12.27 0.67 -3.26
CA LEU A 128 12.19 1.20 -4.63
C LEU A 128 13.52 1.85 -5.06
N LEU A 129 14.08 2.69 -4.18
CA LEU A 129 15.32 3.41 -4.44
C LEU A 129 16.55 2.49 -4.46
N VAL A 130 16.58 1.49 -3.58
CA VAL A 130 17.64 0.47 -3.56
C VAL A 130 17.57 -0.37 -4.84
N ALA A 131 16.39 -0.82 -5.26
CA ALA A 131 16.20 -1.58 -6.49
C ALA A 131 16.61 -0.77 -7.73
N GLU A 132 16.31 0.53 -7.77
CA GLU A 132 16.74 1.40 -8.87
C GLU A 132 18.27 1.60 -8.88
N ARG A 133 18.90 1.74 -7.72
CA ARG A 133 20.38 1.82 -7.61
C ARG A 133 21.05 0.55 -8.09
N LEU A 134 20.58 -0.62 -7.67
CA LEU A 134 21.12 -1.92 -8.09
C LEU A 134 21.02 -2.09 -9.62
N ARG A 135 19.90 -1.68 -10.21
CA ARG A 135 19.72 -1.68 -11.67
C ARG A 135 20.76 -0.81 -12.38
N GLN A 136 21.06 0.38 -11.86
CA GLN A 136 22.05 1.29 -12.46
C GLN A 136 23.47 0.74 -12.38
N GLN A 137 23.79 -0.11 -11.40
CA GLN A 137 25.11 -0.75 -11.26
C GLN A 137 25.28 -1.98 -12.16
N SER A 138 24.18 -2.60 -12.58
CA SER A 138 24.18 -3.79 -13.45
C SER A 138 24.11 -3.48 -14.96
N ALA A 139 24.03 -2.22 -15.34
CA ALA A 139 23.91 -1.74 -16.72
C ALA A 139 25.20 -1.02 -17.15
#